data_AF-A0A2X5NUV5-F1
#
_entry.id   AF-A0A2X5NUV5-F1
#
_cell.length_a   1.000
_cell.length_b   1.000
_cell.length_c   1.000
_cell.angle_alpha   90.00
_cell.angle_beta   90.00
_cell.angle_gamma   90.00
#
_symmetry.space_group_name_H-M   'P 1'
#
loop_
_entity.id
_entity.type
_entity.pdbx_description
1 polymer ?
#
loop_
_entity_poly.entity_id
_entity_poly.type
_entity_poly.pdbx_seq_one_letter_code
_entity_poly.pdbx_strand_id
1 'polypeptide(L)'
;MTELTSRSSATQSRRKIPFLLALGCGLLTLLVLAAIFAPWLAPFDPNAQNMAGRLLPPSELHWLGTDSFGRDLLSRVIYGTRPTLVLIIFILVLTVRSGWRSGWRLAI
;
A
#
# COMPACT_ATOMS: atom_id res chain seq x y z
N MET A 1 -55.93 -9.56 -23.67
CA MET A 1 -54.75 -10.39 -24.00
C MET A 1 -53.72 -9.52 -24.72
N THR A 2 -53.20 -8.45 -24.09
CA THR A 2 -52.12 -7.58 -24.63
C THR A 2 -51.81 -6.47 -23.59
N GLU A 3 -51.28 -6.82 -22.43
CA GLU A 3 -50.67 -5.82 -21.53
C GLU A 3 -49.20 -6.21 -21.38
N LEU A 4 -48.43 -5.72 -22.36
CA LEU A 4 -47.17 -5.05 -22.15
C LEU A 4 -46.27 -5.69 -21.07
N THR A 5 -45.54 -6.71 -21.52
CA THR A 5 -44.23 -7.07 -20.98
C THR A 5 -43.31 -5.84 -21.09
N SER A 6 -43.43 -4.92 -20.14
CA SER A 6 -42.53 -3.79 -19.94
C SER A 6 -41.17 -4.35 -19.56
N ARG A 7 -40.35 -4.58 -20.58
CA ARG A 7 -38.96 -5.00 -20.42
C ARG A 7 -38.23 -3.85 -19.74
N SER A 8 -37.99 -3.98 -18.43
CA SER A 8 -37.03 -3.14 -17.73
C SER A 8 -35.64 -3.46 -18.28
N SER A 9 -35.25 -2.74 -19.33
CA SER A 9 -33.87 -2.62 -19.73
C SER A 9 -33.15 -1.88 -18.61
N ALA A 10 -32.68 -2.65 -17.62
CA ALA A 10 -31.72 -2.20 -16.63
C ALA A 10 -30.45 -1.82 -17.41
N THR A 11 -30.36 -0.55 -17.80
CA THR A 11 -29.19 0.02 -18.44
C THR A 11 -28.07 -0.02 -17.42
N GLN A 12 -27.31 -1.10 -17.46
CA GLN A 12 -26.14 -1.35 -16.63
C GLN A 12 -25.08 -0.32 -17.04
N SER A 13 -25.14 0.85 -16.40
CA SER A 13 -24.14 1.90 -16.56
C SER A 13 -22.79 1.33 -16.16
N ARG A 14 -21.90 1.14 -17.15
CA ARG A 14 -20.49 0.82 -16.92
C ARG A 14 -19.91 1.98 -16.13
N ARG A 15 -19.86 1.84 -14.80
CA ARG A 15 -19.22 2.81 -13.91
C ARG A 15 -17.76 2.92 -14.34
N LYS A 16 -17.41 4.00 -15.04
CA LYS A 16 -16.01 4.32 -15.32
C LYS A 16 -15.34 4.53 -13.97
N ILE A 17 -14.26 3.79 -13.71
CA ILE A 17 -13.47 3.97 -12.49
C ILE A 17 -12.93 5.40 -12.55
N PRO A 18 -13.20 6.26 -11.55
CA PRO A 18 -12.70 7.62 -11.59
C PRO A 18 -11.17 7.59 -11.56
N PHE A 19 -10.53 8.44 -12.36
CA PHE A 19 -9.08 8.45 -12.57
C PHE A 19 -8.28 8.41 -11.26
N LEU A 20 -8.74 9.15 -10.24
CA LEU A 20 -8.11 9.19 -8.92
C LEU A 20 -8.13 7.82 -8.21
N LEU A 21 -9.22 7.04 -8.36
CA LEU A 21 -9.32 5.70 -7.79
C LEU A 21 -8.35 4.74 -8.47
N ALA A 22 -8.20 4.84 -9.79
CA ALA A 22 -7.25 4.04 -10.55
C ALA A 22 -5.81 4.37 -10.16
N LEU A 23 -5.48 5.65 -9.99
CA LEU A 23 -4.16 6.10 -9.56
C LEU A 23 -3.83 5.62 -8.15
N GLY A 24 -4.78 5.74 -7.21
CA GLY A 24 -4.63 5.22 -5.85
C GLY A 24 -4.44 3.69 -5.81
N CYS A 25 -5.25 2.94 -6.56
CA CYS A 25 -5.08 1.49 -6.67
C CYS A 25 -3.75 1.11 -7.31
N GLY A 26 -3.31 1.85 -8.33
CA GLY A 26 -2.01 1.64 -8.98
C GLY A 26 -0.85 1.84 -8.01
N LEU A 27 -0.85 2.94 -7.24
CA LEU A 27 0.17 3.22 -6.25
C LEU A 27 0.19 2.17 -5.12
N LEU A 28 -0.99 1.77 -4.64
CA LEU A 28 -1.11 0.71 -3.63
C LEU A 28 -0.55 -0.62 -4.15
N THR A 29 -0.87 -0.96 -5.40
CA THR A 29 -0.36 -2.18 -6.06
C THR A 29 1.16 -2.12 -6.16
N LEU A 30 1.73 -0.99 -6.55
CA LEU A 30 3.18 -0.77 -6.61
C LEU A 30 3.82 -0.99 -5.23
N LEU A 31 3.25 -0.43 -4.16
CA LEU A 31 3.76 -0.58 -2.79
C LEU A 31 3.72 -2.05 -2.31
N VAL A 32 2.64 -2.77 -2.64
CA VAL A 32 2.51 -4.20 -2.32
C VAL A 32 3.55 -5.02 -3.07
N LEU A 33 3.77 -4.74 -4.35
CA LEU A 33 4.82 -5.40 -5.13
C LEU A 33 6.20 -5.09 -4.57
N ALA A 34 6.50 -3.83 -4.24
CA ALA A 34 7.76 -3.44 -3.60
C ALA A 34 7.98 -4.17 -2.26
N ALA A 35 6.92 -4.38 -1.47
CA ALA A 35 6.99 -5.12 -0.21
C ALA A 35 7.24 -6.62 -0.39
N ILE A 36 6.64 -7.24 -1.42
CA ILE A 36 6.83 -8.67 -1.74
C ILE A 36 8.23 -8.90 -2.31
N PHE A 37 8.67 -8.05 -3.23
CA PHE A 37 9.97 -8.15 -3.89
C PHE A 37 11.10 -7.46 -3.11
N ALA A 38 10.83 -6.92 -1.93
CA ALA A 38 11.82 -6.30 -1.06
C ALA A 38 13.14 -7.10 -0.90
N PRO A 39 13.14 -8.43 -0.64
CA PRO A 39 14.39 -9.18 -0.50
C PRO A 39 15.20 -9.34 -1.80
N TRP A 40 14.60 -9.10 -2.96
CA TRP A 40 15.30 -9.11 -4.25
C TRP A 40 15.63 -7.70 -4.75
N LEU A 41 14.89 -6.70 -4.29
CA LEU A 41 15.04 -5.31 -4.73
C LEU A 41 16.01 -4.51 -3.85
N ALA A 42 16.24 -4.94 -2.62
CA ALA A 42 17.19 -4.28 -1.72
C ALA A 42 18.64 -4.71 -2.04
N PRO A 43 19.54 -3.75 -2.31
CA PRO A 43 20.94 -4.05 -2.56
C PRO A 43 21.73 -4.43 -1.30
N PHE A 44 21.30 -3.97 -0.11
CA PHE A 44 21.98 -4.24 1.16
C PHE A 44 21.01 -4.72 2.25
N ASP A 45 21.56 -5.35 3.29
CA ASP A 45 20.78 -5.71 4.47
C ASP A 45 20.27 -4.42 5.17
N PRO A 46 18.94 -4.23 5.32
CA PRO A 46 18.35 -3.04 5.91
C PRO A 46 18.70 -2.85 7.40
N ASN A 47 19.17 -3.90 8.07
CA ASN A 47 19.50 -3.89 9.50
C ASN A 47 21.01 -3.91 9.76
N ALA A 48 21.84 -4.15 8.75
CA ALA A 48 23.29 -4.16 8.91
C ALA A 48 23.80 -2.75 9.23
N GLN A 49 24.31 -2.57 10.46
CA GLN A 49 24.79 -1.29 10.94
C GLN A 49 26.29 -1.15 10.68
N ASN A 50 26.70 0.03 10.18
CA ASN A 50 28.10 0.37 10.01
C ASN A 50 28.37 1.78 10.56
N MET A 51 28.75 1.86 11.83
CA MET A 51 28.96 3.15 12.50
C MET A 51 30.10 3.98 11.87
N ALA A 52 31.06 3.33 11.21
CA ALA A 52 32.15 4.02 10.53
C ALA A 52 31.69 4.75 9.26
N GLY A 53 30.59 4.29 8.64
CA GLY A 53 30.04 4.83 7.39
C GLY A 53 28.69 5.53 7.57
N ARG A 54 28.48 6.26 8.68
CA ARG A 54 27.23 7.00 8.94
C ARG A 54 27.14 8.30 8.14
N LEU A 55 25.92 8.69 7.77
CA LEU A 55 25.63 9.97 7.09
C LEU A 55 26.43 10.18 5.79
N LEU A 56 26.69 9.09 5.06
CA LEU A 56 27.34 9.18 3.77
C LEU A 56 26.37 9.77 2.73
N PRO A 57 26.86 10.64 1.83
CA PRO A 57 26.04 11.16 0.75
C PRO A 57 25.65 10.04 -0.26
N PRO A 58 24.68 10.31 -1.15
CA PRO A 58 24.33 9.41 -2.24
C PRO A 58 25.54 9.01 -3.07
N SER A 59 25.70 7.72 -3.35
CA SER A 59 26.81 7.14 -4.12
C SER A 59 26.34 5.91 -4.92
N GLU A 60 27.17 5.39 -5.82
CA GLU A 60 26.86 4.19 -6.61
C GLU A 60 26.64 2.95 -5.73
N LEU A 61 27.33 2.90 -4.58
CA LEU A 61 27.12 1.87 -3.57
C LEU A 61 25.86 2.17 -2.74
N HIS A 62 25.70 3.40 -2.23
CA HIS A 62 24.51 3.78 -1.46
C HIS A 62 23.68 4.81 -2.23
N TRP A 63 22.72 4.34 -3.05
CA TRP A 63 21.98 5.20 -3.98
C TRP A 63 21.26 6.38 -3.30
N LEU A 64 20.80 6.19 -2.07
CA LEU A 64 20.17 7.24 -1.25
C LEU A 64 21.05 7.66 -0.05
N GLY A 65 22.29 7.19 0.02
CA GLY A 65 23.19 7.41 1.15
C GLY A 65 22.89 6.52 2.35
N THR A 66 23.53 6.83 3.48
CA THR A 66 23.36 6.08 4.73
C THR A 66 22.73 6.91 5.84
N ASP A 67 22.04 6.23 6.75
CA ASP A 67 21.42 6.89 7.92
C ASP A 67 22.43 7.18 9.06
N SER A 68 21.91 7.67 10.19
CA SER A 68 22.70 7.95 11.40
C SER A 68 23.38 6.73 12.02
N PHE A 69 22.97 5.52 11.64
CA PHE A 69 23.55 4.23 12.05
C PHE A 69 24.38 3.58 10.92
N GLY A 70 24.59 4.28 9.81
CA GLY A 70 25.33 3.80 8.64
C GLY A 70 24.63 2.69 7.86
N ARG A 71 23.30 2.59 7.97
CA ARG A 71 22.49 1.64 7.19
C ARG A 71 22.11 2.27 5.86
N ASP A 72 22.01 1.45 4.82
CA ASP A 72 21.59 1.87 3.49
C ASP A 72 20.14 2.38 3.48
N LEU A 73 19.93 3.64 3.10
CA LEU A 73 18.63 4.30 3.20
C LEU A 73 17.61 3.72 2.21
N LEU A 74 18.04 3.36 1.00
CA LEU A 74 17.18 2.78 -0.03
C LEU A 74 16.62 1.42 0.42
N SER A 75 17.50 0.55 0.91
CA SER A 75 17.12 -0.76 1.44
C SER A 75 16.14 -0.61 2.60
N ARG A 76 16.34 0.38 3.49
CA ARG A 76 15.39 0.68 4.58
C ARG A 76 14.03 1.17 4.10
N VAL A 77 13.97 2.00 3.05
CA VAL A 77 12.69 2.45 2.48
C VAL A 77 11.93 1.28 1.88
N ILE A 78 12.60 0.43 1.09
CA ILE A 78 11.99 -0.74 0.47
C ILE A 78 11.49 -1.71 1.55
N TYR A 79 12.34 -2.09 2.51
CA TYR A 79 11.95 -3.02 3.58
C TYR A 79 10.91 -2.44 4.54
N GLY A 80 10.93 -1.12 4.74
CA GLY A 80 9.96 -0.41 5.59
C GLY A 80 8.52 -0.51 5.08
N THR A 81 8.31 -0.82 3.80
CA THR A 81 6.97 -1.05 3.24
C THR A 81 6.26 -2.24 3.88
N ARG A 82 6.98 -3.31 4.25
CA ARG A 82 6.41 -4.54 4.83
C ARG A 82 5.72 -4.31 6.19
N PRO A 83 6.40 -3.80 7.23
CA PRO A 83 5.75 -3.55 8.52
C PRO A 83 4.66 -2.49 8.41
N THR A 84 4.82 -1.52 7.51
CA THR A 84 3.80 -0.48 7.25
C THR A 84 2.50 -1.10 6.73
N LEU A 85 2.57 -1.99 5.72
CA LEU A 85 1.39 -2.67 5.19
C LEU A 85 0.72 -3.57 6.24
N VAL A 86 1.50 -4.30 7.02
CA VAL A 86 0.98 -5.13 8.12
C VAL A 86 0.22 -4.29 9.14
N LEU A 87 0.79 -3.15 9.55
CA LEU A 87 0.16 -2.23 10.48
C LEU A 87 -1.15 -1.65 9.93
N ILE A 88 -1.15 -1.21 8.66
CA ILE A 88 -2.35 -0.67 8.01
C ILE A 88 -3.46 -1.72 7.96
N ILE A 89 -3.15 -2.94 7.53
CA ILE A 89 -4.13 -4.05 7.49
C ILE A 89 -4.67 -4.32 8.90
N PHE A 90 -3.79 -4.34 9.90
CA PHE A 90 -4.18 -4.55 11.28
C PHE A 90 -5.16 -3.47 11.78
N ILE A 91 -4.85 -2.20 11.56
CA ILE A 91 -5.72 -1.06 11.91
C ILE A 91 -7.05 -1.12 11.15
N LEU A 92 -7.02 -1.48 9.86
CA LEU A 92 -8.22 -1.61 9.03
C LEU A 92 -9.15 -2.68 9.60
N VAL A 93 -8.61 -3.84 9.97
CA VAL A 93 -9.38 -4.93 10.58
C VAL A 93 -10.01 -4.49 11.89
N LEU A 94 -9.26 -3.80 12.75
CA LEU A 94 -9.78 -3.29 14.02
C LEU A 94 -10.86 -2.22 13.82
N THR A 95 -10.67 -1.32 12.86
CA THR A 95 -11.62 -0.25 12.53
C THR A 95 -12.92 -0.82 11.98
N VAL A 96 -12.84 -1.73 11.00
CA VAL A 96 -14.02 -2.39 10.43
C VAL A 96 -14.73 -3.22 11.51
N ARG A 97 -13.98 -3.95 12.34
CA ARG A 97 -14.54 -4.72 13.45
C ARG A 97 -15.28 -3.83 14.45
N SER A 98 -14.71 -2.68 14.78
CA SER A 98 -15.29 -1.71 15.71
C SER A 98 -16.52 -1.04 15.10
N GLY A 99 -16.42 -0.54 13.87
CA GLY A 99 -17.52 0.12 13.16
C GLY A 99 -18.73 -0.79 12.93
N TRP A 100 -18.49 -2.07 12.62
CA TRP A 100 -19.55 -3.08 12.56
C TRP A 100 -20.28 -3.24 13.90
N ARG A 101 -19.53 -3.22 15.01
CA ARG A 101 -20.06 -3.36 16.38
C ARG A 101 -20.80 -2.12 16.87
N SER A 102 -20.35 -0.93 16.50
CA SER A 102 -20.85 0.35 17.02
C SER A 102 -22.15 0.85 16.37
N GLY A 103 -22.77 0.09 15.46
CA GLY A 103 -24.18 0.34 15.10
C GLY A 103 -24.42 0.78 13.65
N TRP A 104 -24.11 -0.09 12.70
CA TRP A 104 -24.77 -0.07 11.37
C TRP A 104 -26.25 -0.48 11.41
N ARG A 105 -26.79 -0.74 12.61
CA ARG A 105 -28.16 -1.22 12.85
C ARG A 105 -29.21 -0.12 13.00
N LEU A 106 -28.83 1.17 13.01
CA LEU A 106 -29.77 2.29 13.25
C LEU A 106 -29.92 3.27 12.07
N ALA A 107 -29.35 2.98 10.90
CA ALA A 107 -29.32 3.89 9.75
C ALA A 107 -30.01 3.37 8.48
N ILE A 108 -30.83 2.33 8.59
CA ILE A 108 -31.74 1.82 7.53
C ILE A 108 -33.12 1.65 8.18
#